data_AF-A0A2V8AR49-F1
#
_entry.id   AF-A0A2V8AR49-F1
#
_cell.length_a   1.000
_cell.length_b   1.000
_cell.length_c   1.000
_cell.angle_alpha   90.00
_cell.angle_beta   90.00
_cell.angle_gamma   90.00
#
_symmetry.space_group_name_H-M   'P 1'
#
loop_
_entity.id
_entity.type
_entity.pdbx_description
1 polymer ?
#
loop_
_entity_poly.entity_id
_entity_poly.type
_entity_poly.pdbx_seq_one_letter_code
_entity_poly.pdbx_strand_id
1 'polypeptide(L)'
;MFISARVHNAGVAAAAIVVAAAAPAAAQSEAALKTFFEGQHVTLRIDMPGTSDGVDVHADAPRAVDFSEYRDDLKKYGTAIRAGDTVTVTLVKVKKDLIEFQLAGGGFGTFGDDTSTSVYIPHVDKSEREKGLEKRVKEETDRDRRRELQRDLDELRERRERENRRIDIERERAEEKKKERIAQKRLEGGSRFNIRYDDRMPPGMRPDDVMAALAEYVDFTRQAFRAEVAPSGEGPAPAGDITMLRKGMTRGDAERAFGRAIEASQRTAAEVSITTLVFVVGDQRVSADFVEDVLVRYTITSK
;
A
#
# COMPACT_ATOMS: atom_id res chain seq x y z
N MET A 1 41.84 -51.32 62.16
CA MET A 1 40.43 -51.26 62.61
C MET A 1 40.02 -49.79 62.66
N PHE A 2 38.79 -49.49 62.27
CA PHE A 2 38.18 -48.16 61.97
C PHE A 2 38.31 -47.68 60.53
N ILE A 3 37.36 -48.18 59.73
CA ILE A 3 36.93 -47.67 58.43
C ILE A 3 36.01 -46.47 58.70
N SER A 4 36.24 -45.34 58.06
CA SER A 4 35.29 -44.22 58.05
C SER A 4 35.08 -43.74 56.62
N ALA A 5 33.82 -43.86 56.18
CA ALA A 5 33.34 -43.51 54.86
C ALA A 5 33.17 -42.00 54.69
N ARG A 6 33.46 -41.47 53.49
CA ARG A 6 32.87 -40.22 53.01
C ARG A 6 32.52 -40.30 51.52
N VAL A 7 31.21 -40.45 51.30
CA VAL A 7 30.32 -39.70 50.40
C VAL A 7 30.86 -39.33 49.01
N HIS A 8 30.28 -39.97 47.99
CA HIS A 8 30.37 -39.57 46.59
C HIS A 8 29.46 -38.37 46.34
N ASN A 9 30.02 -37.21 45.98
CA ASN A 9 29.25 -36.11 45.42
C ASN A 9 29.18 -36.26 43.90
N ALA A 10 27.97 -36.53 43.42
CA ALA A 10 27.60 -36.47 42.02
C ALA A 10 27.65 -35.03 41.52
N GLY A 11 28.62 -34.72 40.66
CA GLY A 11 28.65 -33.47 39.89
C GLY A 11 27.90 -33.67 38.58
N VAL A 12 26.61 -33.32 38.54
CA VAL A 12 25.88 -33.15 37.28
C VAL A 12 26.26 -31.80 36.71
N ALA A 13 27.13 -31.79 35.71
CA ALA A 13 27.44 -30.60 34.93
C ALA A 13 26.26 -30.30 33.99
N ALA A 14 25.41 -29.35 34.37
CA ALA A 14 24.39 -28.80 33.49
C ALA A 14 25.07 -27.82 32.51
N ALA A 15 25.40 -28.31 31.32
CA ALA A 15 25.81 -27.47 30.21
C ALA A 15 24.57 -26.75 29.65
N ALA A 16 24.40 -25.47 30.02
CA ALA A 16 23.41 -24.60 29.40
C ALA A 16 23.84 -24.34 27.94
N ILE A 17 23.19 -25.03 27.00
CA ILE A 17 23.31 -24.72 25.57
C ILE A 17 22.60 -23.39 25.34
N VAL A 18 23.36 -22.30 25.28
CA VAL A 18 22.89 -21.03 24.73
C VAL A 18 22.77 -21.22 23.22
N VAL A 19 21.58 -21.56 22.75
CA VAL A 19 21.25 -21.46 21.33
C VAL A 19 21.15 -19.97 21.03
N ALA A 20 22.25 -19.37 20.58
CA ALA A 20 22.23 -18.06 19.96
C ALA A 20 21.37 -18.18 18.70
N ALA A 21 20.14 -17.70 18.76
CA ALA A 21 19.30 -17.50 17.59
C ALA A 21 19.99 -16.45 16.71
N ALA A 22 20.83 -16.90 15.78
CA ALA A 22 21.32 -16.05 14.71
C ALA A 22 20.11 -15.66 13.88
N ALA A 23 19.59 -14.45 14.11
CA ALA A 23 18.63 -13.85 13.19
C ALA A 23 19.23 -13.93 11.78
N PRO A 24 18.47 -14.34 10.76
CA PRO A 24 19.00 -14.43 9.41
C PRO A 24 19.56 -13.07 9.01
N ALA A 25 20.80 -13.03 8.50
CA ALA A 25 21.51 -11.79 8.17
C ALA A 25 20.71 -10.86 7.23
N ALA A 26 19.80 -11.42 6.43
CA ALA A 26 18.87 -10.68 5.57
C ALA A 26 17.85 -9.83 6.35
N ALA A 27 17.40 -10.30 7.52
CA ALA A 27 16.49 -9.53 8.39
C ALA A 27 17.22 -8.38 9.10
N GLN A 28 18.50 -8.56 9.41
CA GLN A 28 19.34 -7.49 9.97
C GLN A 28 19.60 -6.40 8.93
N SER A 29 19.89 -6.77 7.67
CA SER A 29 20.03 -5.78 6.59
C SER A 29 18.73 -5.08 6.26
N GLU A 30 17.59 -5.79 6.20
CA GLU A 30 16.29 -5.16 5.95
C GLU A 30 15.94 -4.14 7.04
N ALA A 31 16.10 -4.48 8.32
CA ALA A 31 15.81 -3.56 9.42
C ALA A 31 16.70 -2.30 9.39
N ALA A 32 17.98 -2.45 9.00
CA ALA A 32 18.89 -1.32 8.83
C ALA A 32 18.46 -0.41 7.66
N LEU A 33 18.08 -1.00 6.53
CA LEU A 33 17.57 -0.24 5.37
C LEU A 33 16.28 0.51 5.71
N LYS A 34 15.32 -0.15 6.37
CA LYS A 34 14.08 0.50 6.82
C LYS A 34 14.34 1.69 7.72
N THR A 35 15.16 1.47 8.75
CA THR A 35 15.51 2.53 9.71
C THR A 35 16.20 3.72 9.04
N PHE A 36 17.03 3.47 8.02
CA PHE A 36 17.76 4.52 7.34
C PHE A 36 16.88 5.31 6.35
N PHE A 37 16.00 4.65 5.61
CA PHE A 37 15.27 5.27 4.50
C PHE A 37 13.83 5.65 4.82
N GLU A 38 13.08 4.82 5.56
CA GLU A 38 11.65 5.07 5.76
C GLU A 38 11.44 6.39 6.52
N GLY A 39 10.50 7.20 6.03
CA GLY A 39 10.23 8.55 6.54
C GLY A 39 11.23 9.62 6.06
N GLN A 40 12.34 9.25 5.42
CA GLN A 40 13.25 10.22 4.81
C GLN A 40 12.69 10.74 3.49
N HIS A 41 13.18 11.92 3.10
CA HIS A 41 12.83 12.51 1.82
C HIS A 41 13.91 12.24 0.77
N VAL A 42 13.48 12.12 -0.48
CA VAL A 42 14.38 12.00 -1.64
C VAL A 42 13.85 12.86 -2.77
N THR A 43 14.74 13.40 -3.59
CA THR A 43 14.31 14.18 -4.77
C THR A 43 14.49 13.33 -6.01
N LEU A 44 13.44 13.19 -6.82
CA LEU A 44 13.51 12.38 -8.03
C LEU A 44 14.15 13.13 -9.18
N ARG A 45 14.90 12.42 -10.01
CA ARG A 45 15.53 12.96 -11.24
C ARG A 45 14.79 12.55 -12.50
N ILE A 46 13.85 11.62 -12.38
CA ILE A 46 13.00 11.12 -13.45
C ILE A 46 11.53 11.18 -13.04
N ASP A 47 10.64 11.22 -14.02
CA ASP A 47 9.20 11.07 -13.79
C ASP A 47 8.89 9.63 -13.34
N MET A 48 7.96 9.43 -12.43
CA MET A 48 7.57 8.10 -11.94
C MET A 48 6.15 7.73 -12.31
N PRO A 49 5.91 6.50 -12.79
CA PRO A 49 4.58 6.05 -13.16
C PRO A 49 3.71 5.76 -11.93
N GLY A 50 2.42 6.07 -12.02
CA GLY A 50 1.43 5.83 -10.97
C GLY A 50 0.95 4.38 -10.89
N THR A 51 1.87 3.43 -10.79
CA THR A 51 1.57 2.00 -10.75
C THR A 51 2.36 1.34 -9.64
N SER A 52 1.77 0.31 -9.03
CA SER A 52 2.49 -0.53 -8.09
C SER A 52 3.66 -1.22 -8.78
N ASP A 53 3.64 -1.51 -10.08
CA ASP A 53 4.79 -2.11 -10.77
C ASP A 53 6.06 -1.24 -10.67
N GLY A 54 5.94 0.10 -10.62
CA GLY A 54 7.06 1.01 -10.42
C GLY A 54 8.05 1.05 -11.59
N VAL A 55 9.32 1.35 -11.29
CA VAL A 55 10.43 1.34 -12.23
C VAL A 55 11.46 0.30 -11.81
N ASP A 56 11.80 -0.61 -12.71
CA ASP A 56 12.80 -1.64 -12.48
C ASP A 56 14.22 -1.09 -12.71
N VAL A 57 15.09 -1.27 -11.70
CA VAL A 57 16.50 -0.87 -11.72
C VAL A 57 17.37 -2.10 -11.50
N HIS A 58 18.06 -2.56 -12.54
CA HIS A 58 18.98 -3.68 -12.48
C HIS A 58 20.36 -3.22 -12.00
N ALA A 59 20.70 -3.54 -10.75
CA ALA A 59 21.93 -3.04 -10.11
C ALA A 59 23.21 -3.60 -10.76
N ASP A 60 23.13 -4.81 -11.33
CA ASP A 60 24.29 -5.53 -11.89
C ASP A 60 24.44 -5.36 -13.42
N ALA A 61 23.50 -4.66 -14.07
CA ALA A 61 23.42 -4.59 -15.53
C ALA A 61 24.16 -3.37 -16.12
N PRO A 62 24.73 -3.48 -17.34
CA PRO A 62 25.32 -2.33 -18.04
C PRO A 62 24.33 -1.21 -18.37
N ARG A 63 23.04 -1.54 -18.44
CA ARG A 63 21.93 -0.59 -18.49
C ARG A 63 20.99 -0.91 -17.34
N ALA A 64 20.95 -0.02 -16.36
CA ALA A 64 20.19 -0.27 -15.15
C ALA A 64 18.67 -0.18 -15.35
N VAL A 65 18.18 0.65 -16.29
CA VAL A 65 16.73 0.80 -16.55
C VAL A 65 16.40 0.53 -18.02
N ASP A 66 15.30 -0.19 -18.26
CA ASP A 66 14.68 -0.29 -19.58
C ASP A 66 13.82 0.95 -19.88
N PHE A 67 14.38 1.88 -20.63
CA PHE A 67 13.70 3.12 -21.00
C PHE A 67 12.55 2.94 -22.00
N SER A 68 12.37 1.77 -22.62
CA SER A 68 11.20 1.48 -23.45
C SER A 68 10.01 1.17 -22.56
N GLU A 69 10.17 0.21 -21.65
CA GLU A 69 9.13 -0.19 -20.69
C GLU A 69 8.72 0.99 -19.81
N TYR A 70 9.70 1.70 -19.24
CA TYR A 70 9.48 2.93 -18.48
C TYR A 70 8.60 3.96 -19.21
N ARG A 71 8.85 4.18 -20.50
CA ARG A 71 8.07 5.15 -21.31
C ARG A 71 6.65 4.67 -21.56
N ASP A 72 6.46 3.37 -21.73
CA ASP A 72 5.13 2.80 -21.95
C ASP A 72 4.30 2.82 -20.67
N ASP A 73 4.92 2.62 -19.51
CA ASP A 73 4.27 2.76 -18.21
C ASP A 73 3.84 4.20 -17.92
N LEU A 74 4.68 5.19 -18.22
CA LEU A 74 4.30 6.60 -18.10
C LEU A 74 3.10 6.95 -18.99
N LYS A 75 3.02 6.42 -20.21
CA LYS A 75 1.86 6.63 -21.10
C LYS A 75 0.61 5.94 -20.57
N LYS A 76 0.76 4.73 -20.03
CA LYS A 76 -0.37 3.87 -19.63
C LYS A 76 -0.96 4.30 -18.29
N TYR A 77 -0.12 4.62 -17.31
CA TYR A 77 -0.52 4.89 -15.93
C TYR A 77 -0.47 6.37 -15.57
N GLY A 78 0.18 7.19 -16.40
CA GLY A 78 0.43 8.60 -16.09
C GLY A 78 1.57 8.78 -15.09
N THR A 79 1.99 10.02 -14.93
CA THR A 79 3.06 10.41 -14.01
C THR A 79 2.50 10.77 -12.64
N ALA A 80 2.75 9.94 -11.63
CA ALA A 80 2.32 10.20 -10.25
C ALA A 80 3.28 11.14 -9.50
N ILE A 81 4.58 11.02 -9.75
CA ILE A 81 5.62 11.88 -9.14
C ILE A 81 6.48 12.44 -10.27
N ARG A 82 6.71 13.75 -10.30
CA ARG A 82 7.49 14.40 -11.36
C ARG A 82 8.98 14.40 -11.02
N ALA A 83 9.81 14.43 -12.06
CA ALA A 83 11.22 14.77 -11.89
C ALA A 83 11.35 16.14 -11.21
N GLY A 84 12.19 16.22 -10.19
CA GLY A 84 12.40 17.39 -9.34
C GLY A 84 11.56 17.39 -8.06
N ASP A 85 10.54 16.53 -7.94
CA ASP A 85 9.73 16.46 -6.73
C ASP A 85 10.50 15.80 -5.58
N THR A 86 10.34 16.37 -4.39
CA THR A 86 10.81 15.78 -3.13
C THR A 86 9.68 14.96 -2.51
N VAL A 87 9.90 13.66 -2.33
CA VAL A 87 8.90 12.71 -1.82
C VAL A 87 9.43 11.90 -0.65
N THR A 88 8.51 11.47 0.22
CA THR A 88 8.83 10.60 1.36
C THR A 88 8.97 9.15 0.91
N VAL A 89 9.99 8.46 1.41
CA VAL A 89 10.11 7.00 1.30
C VAL A 89 9.17 6.36 2.31
N THR A 90 8.16 5.63 1.83
CA THR A 90 7.09 5.09 2.70
C THR A 90 7.35 3.67 3.17
N LEU A 91 8.03 2.86 2.36
CA LEU A 91 8.34 1.48 2.70
C LEU A 91 9.58 1.01 1.95
N VAL A 92 10.48 0.31 2.64
CA VAL A 92 11.56 -0.44 2.03
C VAL A 92 11.36 -1.92 2.33
N LYS A 93 11.22 -2.75 1.29
CA LYS A 93 10.99 -4.18 1.45
C LYS A 93 12.04 -4.98 0.71
N VAL A 94 12.76 -5.81 1.46
CA VAL A 94 13.73 -6.75 0.93
C VAL A 94 13.04 -8.05 0.54
N LYS A 95 13.28 -8.52 -0.69
CA LYS A 95 12.89 -9.85 -1.18
C LYS A 95 14.13 -10.65 -1.56
N LYS A 96 13.92 -11.84 -2.11
CA LYS A 96 15.01 -12.76 -2.47
C LYS A 96 15.95 -12.17 -3.53
N ASP A 97 15.37 -11.52 -4.53
CA ASP A 97 16.01 -11.07 -5.77
C ASP A 97 15.81 -9.57 -6.04
N LEU A 98 15.04 -8.86 -5.19
CA LEU A 98 14.80 -7.43 -5.35
C LEU A 98 14.60 -6.68 -4.04
N ILE A 99 14.77 -5.36 -4.08
CA ILE A 99 14.28 -4.42 -3.07
C ILE A 99 13.16 -3.59 -3.66
N GLU A 100 12.02 -3.53 -2.98
CA GLU A 100 10.98 -2.53 -3.27
C GLU A 100 11.29 -1.27 -2.46
N PHE A 101 11.45 -0.14 -3.15
CA PHE A 101 11.69 1.16 -2.55
C PHE A 101 10.50 2.08 -2.87
N GLN A 102 9.53 2.13 -1.94
CA GLN A 102 8.25 2.80 -2.15
C GLN A 102 8.32 4.28 -1.82
N LEU A 103 7.71 5.08 -2.69
CA LEU A 103 7.69 6.53 -2.66
C LEU A 103 6.24 7.00 -2.60
N ALA A 104 5.92 7.85 -1.62
CA ALA A 104 4.60 8.46 -1.47
C ALA A 104 3.41 7.48 -1.59
N GLY A 105 3.56 6.23 -1.12
CA GLY A 105 2.50 5.22 -1.11
C GLY A 105 2.76 3.97 -1.95
N GLY A 106 3.83 3.93 -2.75
CA GLY A 106 4.26 2.70 -3.43
C GLY A 106 3.56 2.37 -4.75
N GLY A 107 2.67 3.26 -5.22
CA GLY A 107 1.92 3.12 -6.47
C GLY A 107 0.58 2.43 -6.31
N PHE A 108 -0.33 2.69 -7.25
CA PHE A 108 -1.66 2.09 -7.25
C PHE A 108 -1.68 0.69 -7.88
N GLY A 109 -2.45 -0.22 -7.30
CA GLY A 109 -2.48 -1.64 -7.67
C GLY A 109 -1.79 -2.52 -6.64
N THR A 110 -1.72 -2.08 -5.38
CA THR A 110 -1.27 -2.87 -4.24
C THR A 110 -2.42 -3.70 -3.67
N PHE A 111 -2.14 -4.55 -2.67
CA PHE A 111 -3.16 -5.43 -2.09
C PHE A 111 -4.36 -4.62 -1.56
N GLY A 112 -5.54 -4.86 -2.14
CA GLY A 112 -6.79 -4.17 -1.78
C GLY A 112 -7.24 -3.11 -2.79
N ASP A 113 -6.40 -2.74 -3.77
CA ASP A 113 -6.80 -1.81 -4.83
C ASP A 113 -7.67 -2.50 -5.88
N ASP A 114 -8.81 -1.88 -6.20
CA ASP A 114 -9.64 -2.28 -7.33
C ASP A 114 -9.09 -1.68 -8.63
N THR A 115 -8.36 -2.50 -9.37
CA THR A 115 -7.78 -2.13 -10.67
C THR A 115 -8.73 -2.36 -11.85
N SER A 116 -9.90 -2.97 -11.62
CA SER A 116 -10.86 -3.29 -12.66
C SER A 116 -11.66 -2.06 -13.06
N THR A 117 -11.73 -1.77 -14.36
CA THR A 117 -12.58 -0.70 -14.89
C THR A 117 -14.02 -1.13 -15.13
N SER A 118 -14.32 -2.43 -15.06
CA SER A 118 -15.67 -2.95 -15.37
C SER A 118 -16.64 -2.78 -14.19
N VAL A 119 -17.93 -2.60 -14.51
CA VAL A 119 -19.03 -2.54 -13.54
C VAL A 119 -20.10 -3.57 -13.91
N TYR A 120 -20.60 -4.30 -12.91
CA TYR A 120 -21.69 -5.24 -13.12
C TYR A 120 -23.04 -4.54 -12.94
N ILE A 121 -23.79 -4.42 -14.03
CA ILE A 121 -25.21 -4.04 -14.03
C ILE A 121 -25.94 -5.09 -14.87
N PRO A 122 -26.76 -5.97 -14.28
CA PRO A 122 -27.41 -7.05 -15.01
C PRO A 122 -28.47 -6.51 -15.96
N HIS A 123 -28.67 -7.20 -17.09
CA HIS A 123 -29.81 -6.96 -17.96
C HIS A 123 -31.12 -7.44 -17.32
N VAL A 124 -32.24 -6.89 -17.80
CA VAL A 124 -33.57 -7.38 -17.43
C VAL A 124 -33.82 -8.71 -18.12
N ASP A 125 -34.15 -9.71 -17.30
CA ASP A 125 -34.53 -11.03 -17.77
C ASP A 125 -35.91 -11.02 -18.45
N LYS A 126 -36.13 -12.07 -19.24
CA LYS A 126 -37.44 -12.34 -19.86
C LYS A 126 -38.50 -12.55 -18.77
N SER A 127 -39.58 -11.78 -18.82
CA SER A 127 -40.68 -11.90 -17.85
C SER A 127 -41.48 -13.19 -18.05
N GLU A 128 -42.15 -13.67 -17.00
CA GLU A 128 -43.05 -14.83 -17.10
C GLU A 128 -44.20 -14.60 -18.09
N ARG A 129 -44.70 -13.37 -18.21
CA ARG A 129 -45.72 -13.01 -19.21
C ARG A 129 -45.20 -13.16 -20.64
N GLU A 130 -43.96 -12.73 -20.89
CA GLU A 130 -43.31 -12.86 -22.20
C GLU A 130 -43.10 -14.34 -22.55
N LYS A 131 -42.60 -15.16 -21.61
CA LYS A 131 -42.48 -16.62 -21.78
C LYS A 131 -43.85 -17.28 -22.07
N GLY A 132 -44.88 -16.86 -21.35
CA GLY A 132 -46.25 -17.34 -21.54
C GLY A 132 -46.82 -16.99 -22.92
N LEU A 133 -46.60 -15.77 -23.39
CA LEU A 133 -47.02 -15.33 -24.72
C LEU A 133 -46.27 -16.08 -25.82
N GLU A 134 -44.96 -16.30 -25.68
CA GLU A 134 -44.19 -17.13 -26.64
C GLU A 134 -44.79 -18.54 -26.78
N LYS A 135 -45.15 -19.17 -25.66
CA LYS A 135 -45.81 -20.47 -25.67
C LYS A 135 -47.17 -20.41 -26.37
N ARG A 136 -48.00 -19.42 -26.04
CA ARG A 136 -49.34 -19.26 -26.65
C ARG A 136 -49.27 -18.97 -28.15
N VAL A 137 -48.34 -18.11 -28.60
CA VAL A 137 -48.11 -17.86 -30.04
C VAL A 137 -47.75 -19.14 -30.77
N LYS A 138 -46.93 -20.01 -30.15
CA LYS A 138 -46.50 -21.28 -30.74
C LYS A 138 -47.64 -22.30 -30.85
N GLU A 139 -48.56 -22.30 -29.89
CA GLU A 139 -49.68 -23.25 -29.80
C GLU A 139 -50.94 -22.77 -30.56
N GLU A 140 -51.07 -21.48 -30.84
CA GLU A 140 -52.25 -20.88 -31.49
C GLU A 140 -52.33 -21.21 -32.99
N THR A 141 -53.52 -21.66 -33.42
CA THR A 141 -53.80 -22.07 -34.80
C THR A 141 -54.57 -21.01 -35.59
N ASP A 142 -55.36 -20.18 -34.90
CA ASP A 142 -56.06 -19.07 -35.53
C ASP A 142 -55.10 -17.94 -35.91
N ARG A 143 -55.10 -17.56 -37.19
CA ARG A 143 -54.15 -16.58 -37.74
C ARG A 143 -54.30 -15.20 -37.10
N ASP A 144 -55.54 -14.77 -36.85
CA ASP A 144 -55.83 -13.42 -36.35
C ASP A 144 -55.49 -13.32 -34.87
N ARG A 145 -55.83 -14.34 -34.08
CA ARG A 145 -55.42 -14.44 -32.66
C ARG A 145 -53.92 -14.55 -32.51
N ARG A 146 -53.25 -15.37 -33.33
CA ARG A 146 -51.78 -15.48 -33.31
C ARG A 146 -51.13 -14.13 -33.59
N ARG A 147 -51.69 -13.35 -34.52
CA ARG A 147 -51.19 -12.00 -34.83
C ARG A 147 -51.36 -11.04 -33.66
N GLU A 148 -52.45 -11.13 -32.91
CA GLU A 148 -52.65 -10.33 -31.71
C GLU A 148 -51.68 -10.70 -30.59
N LEU A 149 -51.54 -11.99 -30.27
CA LEU A 149 -50.56 -12.48 -29.29
C LEU A 149 -49.12 -12.12 -29.66
N GLN A 150 -48.79 -12.12 -30.95
CA GLN A 150 -47.47 -11.70 -31.45
C GLN A 150 -47.23 -10.21 -31.20
N ARG A 151 -48.23 -9.34 -31.40
CA ARG A 151 -48.09 -7.90 -31.11
C ARG A 151 -47.79 -7.65 -29.64
N ASP A 152 -48.53 -8.31 -28.75
CA ASP A 152 -48.29 -8.21 -27.29
C ASP A 152 -46.89 -8.71 -26.91
N LEU A 153 -46.44 -9.80 -27.53
CA LEU A 153 -45.11 -10.36 -27.30
C LEU A 153 -44.02 -9.39 -27.77
N ASP A 154 -44.17 -8.83 -28.96
CA ASP A 154 -43.21 -7.87 -29.53
C ASP A 154 -43.17 -6.59 -28.70
N GLU A 155 -44.30 -6.10 -28.19
CA GLU A 155 -44.32 -4.94 -27.27
C GLU A 155 -43.53 -5.21 -25.99
N LEU A 156 -43.66 -6.40 -25.39
CA LEU A 156 -42.89 -6.79 -24.21
C LEU A 156 -41.39 -6.91 -24.50
N ARG A 157 -41.03 -7.52 -25.64
CA ARG A 157 -39.64 -7.64 -26.09
C ARG A 157 -39.02 -6.28 -26.31
N GLU A 158 -39.68 -5.40 -27.05
CA GLU A 158 -39.20 -4.05 -27.29
C GLU A 158 -39.05 -3.26 -25.99
N ARG A 159 -39.98 -3.42 -25.04
CA ARG A 159 -39.88 -2.78 -23.73
C ARG A 159 -38.65 -3.26 -22.97
N ARG A 160 -38.39 -4.57 -22.93
CA ARG A 160 -37.21 -5.16 -22.30
C ARG A 160 -35.93 -4.70 -22.97
N GLU A 161 -35.88 -4.68 -24.30
CA GLU A 161 -34.72 -4.22 -25.07
C GLU A 161 -34.45 -2.73 -24.89
N ARG A 162 -35.48 -1.88 -24.82
CA ARG A 162 -35.33 -0.47 -24.50
C ARG A 162 -34.67 -0.29 -23.13
N GLU A 163 -35.06 -1.12 -22.15
CA GLU A 163 -34.48 -1.08 -20.82
C GLU A 163 -33.04 -1.61 -20.81
N ASN A 164 -32.76 -2.72 -21.49
CA ASN A 164 -31.39 -3.25 -21.59
C ASN A 164 -30.45 -2.28 -22.29
N ARG A 165 -30.91 -1.55 -23.32
CA ARG A 165 -30.13 -0.45 -23.93
C ARG A 165 -29.83 0.67 -22.95
N ARG A 166 -30.77 1.03 -22.07
CA ARG A 166 -30.51 2.03 -21.01
C ARG A 166 -29.48 1.52 -20.01
N ILE A 167 -29.58 0.25 -19.61
CA ILE A 167 -28.62 -0.42 -18.74
C ILE A 167 -27.22 -0.43 -19.38
N ASP A 168 -27.11 -0.69 -20.68
CA ASP A 168 -25.80 -0.67 -21.37
C ASP A 168 -25.19 0.74 -21.38
N ILE A 169 -25.99 1.76 -21.68
CA ILE A 169 -25.54 3.17 -21.62
C ILE A 169 -25.13 3.56 -20.19
N GLU A 170 -25.88 3.10 -19.19
CA GLU A 170 -25.56 3.35 -17.78
C GLU A 170 -24.28 2.63 -17.37
N ARG A 171 -24.10 1.38 -17.80
CA ARG A 171 -22.89 0.59 -17.56
C ARG A 171 -21.67 1.29 -18.16
N GLU A 172 -21.74 1.70 -19.42
CA GLU A 172 -20.66 2.43 -20.09
C GLU A 172 -20.27 3.70 -19.32
N ARG A 173 -21.26 4.52 -18.93
CA ARG A 173 -21.01 5.72 -18.10
C ARG A 173 -20.40 5.39 -16.74
N ALA A 174 -20.84 4.31 -16.10
CA ALA A 174 -20.31 3.88 -14.82
C ALA A 174 -18.85 3.40 -14.95
N GLU A 175 -18.53 2.69 -16.03
CA GLU A 175 -17.17 2.24 -16.36
C GLU A 175 -16.25 3.41 -16.67
N GLU A 176 -16.70 4.43 -17.43
CA GLU A 176 -15.94 5.65 -17.68
C GLU A 176 -15.61 6.38 -16.37
N LYS A 177 -16.62 6.62 -15.51
CA LYS A 177 -16.39 7.22 -14.18
C LYS A 177 -15.46 6.38 -13.32
N LYS A 178 -15.59 5.05 -13.36
CA LYS A 178 -14.72 4.16 -12.59
C LYS A 178 -13.28 4.26 -13.10
N LYS A 179 -13.09 4.32 -14.42
CA LYS A 179 -11.79 4.49 -15.08
C LYS A 179 -11.15 5.82 -14.69
N GLU A 180 -11.89 6.92 -14.71
CA GLU A 180 -11.41 8.24 -14.26
C GLU A 180 -10.96 8.19 -12.79
N ARG A 181 -11.78 7.61 -11.91
CA ARG A 181 -11.44 7.45 -10.49
C ARG A 181 -10.19 6.59 -10.29
N ILE A 182 -10.05 5.49 -11.04
CA ILE A 182 -8.84 4.66 -11.00
C ILE A 182 -7.62 5.45 -11.48
N ALA A 183 -7.75 6.22 -12.57
CA ALA A 183 -6.66 7.06 -13.06
C ALA A 183 -6.26 8.12 -12.03
N GLN A 184 -7.22 8.76 -11.35
CA GLN A 184 -6.91 9.69 -10.26
C GLN A 184 -6.16 9.00 -9.12
N LYS A 185 -6.66 7.85 -8.64
CA LYS A 185 -5.99 7.08 -7.59
C LYS A 185 -4.56 6.65 -7.97
N ARG A 186 -4.30 6.38 -9.25
CA ARG A 186 -2.95 6.12 -9.76
C ARG A 186 -2.01 7.30 -9.59
N LEU A 187 -2.49 8.50 -9.89
CA LEU A 187 -1.69 9.73 -9.74
C LEU A 187 -1.42 10.05 -8.26
N GLU A 188 -2.35 9.71 -7.37
CA GLU A 188 -2.24 9.98 -5.94
C GLU A 188 -1.48 8.90 -5.16
N GLY A 189 -1.46 7.65 -5.65
CA GLY A 189 -0.91 6.49 -4.92
C GLY A 189 0.61 6.41 -4.85
N GLY A 190 1.33 7.39 -5.40
CA GLY A 190 2.79 7.42 -5.44
C GLY A 190 3.38 6.44 -6.47
N SER A 191 4.58 5.94 -6.19
CA SER A 191 5.29 5.01 -7.07
C SER A 191 6.34 4.19 -6.31
N ARG A 192 7.10 3.35 -7.00
CA ARG A 192 8.23 2.63 -6.40
C ARG A 192 9.37 2.37 -7.39
N PHE A 193 10.56 2.13 -6.86
CA PHE A 193 11.63 1.46 -7.60
C PHE A 193 11.70 0.00 -7.17
N ASN A 194 11.90 -0.92 -8.12
CA ASN A 194 12.32 -2.28 -7.79
C ASN A 194 13.77 -2.46 -8.20
N ILE A 195 14.66 -2.51 -7.21
CA ILE A 195 16.09 -2.73 -7.43
C ILE A 195 16.30 -4.23 -7.57
N ARG A 196 16.57 -4.70 -8.78
CA ARG A 196 16.70 -6.13 -9.13
C ARG A 196 18.17 -6.56 -9.22
N TYR A 197 18.39 -7.81 -8.84
CA TYR A 197 19.67 -8.52 -8.93
C TYR A 197 19.47 -9.80 -9.73
N ASP A 198 20.41 -10.14 -10.62
CA ASP A 198 20.21 -11.22 -11.59
C ASP A 198 20.11 -12.62 -10.94
N ASP A 199 20.87 -12.86 -9.86
CA ASP A 199 20.87 -14.15 -9.15
C ASP A 199 20.16 -14.07 -7.79
N ARG A 200 20.73 -13.29 -6.87
CA ARG A 200 20.24 -13.11 -5.51
C ARG A 200 20.77 -11.82 -4.93
N MET A 201 20.03 -11.26 -3.99
CA MET A 201 20.53 -10.12 -3.23
C MET A 201 21.83 -10.48 -2.48
N PRO A 202 22.86 -9.61 -2.55
CA PRO A 202 24.05 -9.71 -1.72
C PRO A 202 23.71 -9.75 -0.21
N PRO A 203 24.30 -10.67 0.57
CA PRO A 203 24.10 -10.67 2.01
C PRO A 203 24.75 -9.43 2.64
N GLY A 204 24.08 -8.83 3.63
CA GLY A 204 24.62 -7.69 4.37
C GLY A 204 24.51 -6.35 3.62
N MET A 205 23.52 -6.22 2.74
CA MET A 205 23.25 -4.99 1.99
C MET A 205 23.15 -3.76 2.89
N ARG A 206 23.83 -2.69 2.48
CA ARG A 206 23.92 -1.43 3.22
C ARG A 206 23.10 -0.34 2.53
N PRO A 207 22.72 0.73 3.26
CA PRO A 207 22.09 1.89 2.65
C PRO A 207 22.90 2.50 1.51
N ASP A 208 24.23 2.55 1.65
CA ASP A 208 25.14 3.05 0.63
C ASP A 208 24.98 2.31 -0.72
N ASP A 209 24.71 1.00 -0.69
CA ASP A 209 24.54 0.17 -1.89
C ASP A 209 23.24 0.54 -2.63
N VAL A 210 22.15 0.76 -1.89
CA VAL A 210 20.86 1.20 -2.44
C VAL A 210 20.97 2.61 -3.01
N MET A 211 21.66 3.51 -2.30
CA MET A 211 21.91 4.87 -2.80
C MET A 211 22.74 4.85 -4.08
N ALA A 212 23.76 3.99 -4.16
CA ALA A 212 24.57 3.83 -5.36
C ALA A 212 23.74 3.33 -6.55
N ALA A 213 22.90 2.30 -6.34
CA ALA A 213 22.04 1.76 -7.39
C ALA A 213 21.03 2.80 -7.93
N LEU A 214 20.56 3.70 -7.06
CA LEU A 214 19.58 4.72 -7.42
C LEU A 214 20.17 6.10 -7.75
N ALA A 215 21.49 6.30 -7.67
CA ALA A 215 22.12 7.62 -7.73
C ALA A 215 21.86 8.40 -9.03
N GLU A 216 21.60 7.70 -10.14
CA GLU A 216 21.26 8.32 -11.42
C GLU A 216 19.81 8.86 -11.42
N TYR A 217 18.91 8.24 -10.65
CA TYR A 217 17.46 8.48 -10.68
C TYR A 217 16.95 9.24 -9.46
N VAL A 218 17.71 9.23 -8.37
CA VAL A 218 17.32 9.75 -7.07
C VAL A 218 18.47 10.57 -6.49
N ASP A 219 18.13 11.78 -6.04
CA ASP A 219 19.03 12.62 -5.27
C ASP A 219 18.78 12.45 -3.77
N PHE A 220 19.83 12.00 -3.08
CA PHE A 220 19.85 11.79 -1.63
C PHE A 220 20.57 12.93 -0.87
N THR A 221 21.00 14.02 -1.53
CA THR A 221 21.84 15.04 -0.88
C THR A 221 21.12 15.90 0.19
N ARG A 222 21.53 15.66 1.44
CA ARG A 222 21.82 16.57 2.58
C ARG A 222 20.88 17.71 3.02
N GLN A 223 19.69 17.91 2.47
CA GLN A 223 18.61 18.59 3.22
C GLN A 223 17.59 17.59 3.76
N ALA A 224 17.49 16.42 3.13
CA ALA A 224 16.57 15.36 3.49
C ALA A 224 17.10 14.34 4.52
N PHE A 225 18.42 14.16 4.65
CA PHE A 225 19.06 13.21 5.58
C PHE A 225 19.90 13.89 6.69
N ARG A 226 19.86 15.22 6.80
CA ARG A 226 20.82 16.00 7.62
C ARG A 226 20.28 16.43 9.00
N ALA A 227 19.16 15.87 9.45
CA ALA A 227 18.71 16.12 10.82
C ALA A 227 19.49 15.31 11.88
N GLU A 228 20.24 14.26 11.52
CA GLU A 228 20.89 13.38 12.52
C GLU A 228 22.33 12.97 12.17
N VAL A 229 23.23 13.92 11.91
CA VAL A 229 24.65 13.73 12.30
C VAL A 229 25.27 15.10 12.63
N ALA A 230 24.85 15.69 13.75
CA ALA A 230 25.72 16.61 14.47
C ALA A 230 26.54 15.78 15.49
N PRO A 231 27.84 16.05 15.67
CA PRO A 231 28.61 15.36 16.68
C PRO A 231 28.04 15.70 18.05
N SER A 232 28.02 14.69 18.91
CA SER A 232 27.63 14.71 20.31
C SER A 232 27.94 16.04 20.99
N GLY A 233 26.92 16.89 21.12
CA GLY A 233 26.90 18.07 21.95
C GLY A 233 25.58 18.03 22.69
N GLU A 234 25.65 17.92 24.02
CA GLU A 234 24.52 17.86 24.94
C GLU A 234 23.39 18.85 24.55
N GLY A 235 22.21 18.30 24.28
CA GLY A 235 20.95 19.03 24.01
C GLY A 235 19.75 18.15 24.35
N PRO A 236 18.65 18.70 24.89
CA PRO A 236 17.85 18.02 25.92
C PRO A 236 16.89 16.96 25.36
N ALA A 237 16.55 16.00 26.22
CA ALA A 237 15.53 14.97 25.98
C ALA A 237 14.20 15.54 25.44
N PRO A 238 13.42 14.77 24.66
CA PRO A 238 12.11 15.19 24.18
C PRO A 238 11.16 15.35 25.37
N ALA A 239 11.00 16.59 25.82
CA ALA A 239 9.83 16.99 26.58
C ALA A 239 8.70 17.21 25.55
N GLY A 240 8.02 16.12 25.17
CA GLY A 240 6.80 16.24 24.38
C GLY A 240 5.84 17.15 25.14
N ASP A 241 5.44 18.27 24.55
CA ASP A 241 4.44 19.15 25.13
C ASP A 241 3.10 18.86 24.47
N ILE A 242 2.15 18.34 25.25
CA ILE A 242 0.79 18.02 24.79
C ILE A 242 0.07 19.24 24.19
N THR A 243 0.52 20.47 24.51
CA THR A 243 0.00 21.69 23.88
C THR A 243 0.26 21.79 22.37
N MET A 244 1.17 20.97 21.82
CA MET A 244 1.45 20.90 20.39
C MET A 244 0.37 20.14 19.60
N LEU A 245 -0.49 19.38 20.27
CA LEU A 245 -1.42 18.47 19.62
C LEU A 245 -2.62 19.22 19.03
N ARG A 246 -2.81 19.11 17.70
CA ARG A 246 -3.84 19.85 16.96
C ARG A 246 -4.46 18.97 15.88
N LYS A 247 -5.77 19.12 15.65
CA LYS A 247 -6.42 18.50 14.49
C LYS A 247 -5.78 19.01 13.20
N GLY A 248 -5.57 18.13 12.24
CA GLY A 248 -4.82 18.42 11.00
C GLY A 248 -3.32 18.12 11.09
N MET A 249 -2.78 17.80 12.27
CA MET A 249 -1.39 17.35 12.44
C MET A 249 -1.19 16.00 11.71
N THR A 250 -0.10 15.86 10.95
CA THR A 250 0.17 14.57 10.28
C THR A 250 0.65 13.51 11.28
N ARG A 251 0.54 12.24 10.93
CA ARG A 251 1.09 11.13 11.72
C ARG A 251 2.59 11.33 11.99
N GLY A 252 3.36 11.72 10.97
CA GLY A 252 4.79 11.99 11.11
C GLY A 252 5.08 13.19 12.02
N ASP A 253 4.24 14.22 12.02
CA ASP A 253 4.35 15.34 12.98
C ASP A 253 4.07 14.88 14.42
N ALA A 254 3.06 14.03 14.62
CA ALA A 254 2.72 13.50 15.93
C ALA A 254 3.83 12.60 16.49
N GLU A 255 4.41 11.72 15.67
CA GLU A 255 5.52 10.85 16.08
C GLU A 255 6.80 11.65 16.36
N ARG A 256 7.03 12.77 15.67
CA ARG A 256 8.12 13.72 15.98
C ARG A 256 7.91 14.49 17.27
N ALA A 257 6.67 14.90 17.55
CA ALA A 257 6.34 15.68 18.73
C ALA A 257 6.25 14.84 20.01
N PHE A 258 5.76 13.60 19.91
CA PHE A 258 5.41 12.75 21.06
C PHE A 258 6.22 11.46 21.15
N GLY A 259 7.13 11.23 20.21
CA GLY A 259 7.91 10.00 20.10
C GLY A 259 7.10 8.86 19.48
N ARG A 260 7.66 7.64 19.56
CA ARG A 260 7.01 6.46 18.97
C ARG A 260 5.76 6.08 19.76
N ALA A 261 4.69 5.73 19.04
CA ALA A 261 3.48 5.20 19.64
C ALA A 261 3.78 3.87 20.37
N ILE A 262 3.25 3.74 21.58
CA ILE A 262 3.34 2.51 22.38
C ILE A 262 2.32 1.46 21.93
N GLU A 263 1.24 1.90 21.27
CA GLU A 263 0.22 1.03 20.69
C GLU A 263 -0.26 1.62 19.36
N ALA A 264 -0.58 0.74 18.41
CA ALA A 264 -1.17 1.09 17.14
C ALA A 264 -2.29 0.10 16.80
N SER A 265 -3.43 0.61 16.35
CA SER A 265 -4.57 -0.19 15.90
C SER A 265 -5.14 0.44 14.64
N GLN A 266 -5.54 -0.38 13.67
CA GLN A 266 -6.15 0.08 12.44
C GLN A 266 -7.54 -0.54 12.33
N ARG A 267 -8.54 0.28 11.99
CA ARG A 267 -9.91 -0.15 11.75
C ARG A 267 -10.48 0.52 10.52
N THR A 268 -11.26 -0.23 9.76
CA THR A 268 -12.01 0.30 8.61
C THR A 268 -13.44 0.58 9.05
N ALA A 269 -13.91 1.82 8.86
CA ALA A 269 -15.29 2.21 9.14
C ALA A 269 -15.86 2.94 7.92
N ALA A 270 -16.93 2.40 7.34
CA ALA A 270 -17.68 3.02 6.23
C ALA A 270 -16.76 3.58 5.10
N GLU A 271 -15.89 2.72 4.55
CA GLU A 271 -14.90 3.03 3.49
C GLU A 271 -13.68 3.89 3.90
N VAL A 272 -13.58 4.33 5.15
CA VAL A 272 -12.44 5.11 5.64
C VAL A 272 -11.55 4.27 6.56
N SER A 273 -10.24 4.27 6.30
CA SER A 273 -9.23 3.65 7.18
C SER A 273 -8.87 4.60 8.31
N ILE A 274 -9.13 4.19 9.54
CA ILE A 274 -8.79 4.93 10.75
C ILE A 274 -7.65 4.21 11.45
N THR A 275 -6.51 4.89 11.58
CA THR A 275 -5.36 4.42 12.35
C THR A 275 -5.37 5.12 13.71
N THR A 276 -5.55 4.37 14.78
CA THR A 276 -5.44 4.86 16.15
C THR A 276 -4.03 4.58 16.68
N LEU A 277 -3.32 5.62 17.10
CA LEU A 277 -2.02 5.53 17.76
C LEU A 277 -2.12 5.99 19.21
N VAL A 278 -1.35 5.35 20.10
CA VAL A 278 -1.28 5.76 21.50
C VAL A 278 0.14 6.18 21.86
N PHE A 279 0.29 7.39 22.38
CA PHE A 279 1.55 7.95 22.85
C PHE A 279 1.55 8.09 24.38
N VAL A 280 2.74 8.08 24.98
CA VAL A 280 2.95 8.41 26.39
C VAL A 280 3.81 9.66 26.45
N VAL A 281 3.27 10.71 27.04
CA VAL A 281 3.92 12.01 27.17
C VAL A 281 3.86 12.41 28.64
N GLY A 282 4.99 12.32 29.34
CA GLY A 282 5.01 12.46 30.80
C GLY A 282 4.16 11.39 31.49
N ASP A 283 3.22 11.81 32.32
CA ASP A 283 2.22 10.98 33.02
C ASP A 283 0.89 10.85 32.23
N GLN A 284 0.83 11.37 31.01
CA GLN A 284 -0.38 11.39 30.20
C GLN A 284 -0.31 10.38 29.06
N ARG A 285 -1.43 9.70 28.83
CA ARG A 285 -1.66 8.79 27.71
C ARG A 285 -2.53 9.49 26.68
N VAL A 286 -2.01 9.60 25.45
CA VAL A 286 -2.65 10.30 24.34
C VAL A 286 -3.07 9.27 23.31
N SER A 287 -4.37 9.12 23.07
CA SER A 287 -4.90 8.31 21.97
C SER A 287 -5.29 9.22 20.82
N ALA A 288 -4.76 8.97 19.62
CA ALA A 288 -4.86 9.83 18.45
C ALA A 288 -5.35 9.03 17.24
N ASP A 289 -6.45 9.46 16.62
CA ASP A 289 -7.05 8.84 15.44
C ASP A 289 -6.66 9.61 14.18
N PHE A 290 -6.09 8.89 13.23
CA PHE A 290 -5.64 9.37 11.94
C PHE A 290 -6.51 8.81 10.82
N VAL A 291 -6.89 9.66 9.89
CA VAL A 291 -7.52 9.29 8.62
C VAL A 291 -6.60 9.82 7.53
N GLU A 292 -6.16 8.94 6.62
CA GLU A 292 -5.20 9.31 5.56
C GLU A 292 -3.96 10.03 6.13
N ASP A 293 -3.45 9.53 7.27
CA ASP A 293 -2.34 10.10 8.05
C ASP A 293 -2.55 11.52 8.60
N VAL A 294 -3.78 12.03 8.61
CA VAL A 294 -4.15 13.31 9.22
C VAL A 294 -4.90 13.09 10.54
N LEU A 295 -4.44 13.73 11.62
CA LEU A 295 -5.05 13.66 12.94
C LEU A 295 -6.43 14.32 12.94
N VAL A 296 -7.48 13.53 13.08
CA VAL A 296 -8.87 14.02 13.08
C VAL A 296 -9.45 14.11 14.50
N ARG A 297 -8.96 13.28 15.41
CA ARG A 297 -9.46 13.20 16.79
C ARG A 297 -8.37 12.74 17.74
N TYR A 298 -8.41 13.23 18.97
CA TYR A 298 -7.55 12.75 20.04
C TYR A 298 -8.24 12.80 21.40
N THR A 299 -7.77 11.97 22.31
CA THR A 299 -8.18 11.93 23.71
C THR A 299 -6.94 11.87 24.58
N ILE A 300 -6.90 12.73 25.61
CA ILE A 300 -5.82 12.76 26.59
C ILE A 300 -6.39 12.23 27.91
N THR A 301 -5.73 11.24 28.48
CA THR A 301 -6.07 10.66 29.78
C THR A 301 -4.84 10.70 30.67
N SER A 302 -4.98 11.16 31.91
CA SER A 302 -3.93 10.99 32.91
C SER A 302 -3.82 9.50 33.27
N LYS A 303 -2.60 9.02 33.52
CA LYS A 303 -2.39 7.68 34.09
C LYS A 303 -3.01 7.53 35.47
#